data_AF-A0A9Q1H2J3-F1
#
_entry.id   AF-A0A9Q1H2J3-F1
#
_cell.length_a   1.000
_cell.length_b   1.000
_cell.length_c   1.000
_cell.angle_alpha   90.00
_cell.angle_beta   90.00
_cell.angle_gamma   90.00
#
_symmetry.space_group_name_H-M   'P 1'
#
loop_
_entity.id
_entity.type
_entity.pdbx_description
1 polymer ?
#
loop_
_entity_poly.entity_id
_entity_poly.type
_entity_poly.pdbx_seq_one_letter_code
_entity_poly.pdbx_strand_id
1 'polypeptide(L)'
;MPLFGKSSKGPAELVKALKEGINQVELHESEPKKKDKALEEVSKALSGMKVILYGSHDQEPQAEYVTKLAVDIYETHALPFMVQNLHRIDFEAKKDVAQIYNNLLRRVIGTRHPTVEYILSSKPEILILLVKGYENHEIALNCGLMLRESIRHEPLAKIVLESPEFYNFFKYVEMSTFDIASDAFSTFKVRK
;
A
#
# COMPACT_ATOMS: atom_id res chain seq x y z
N MET A 1 16.73 -24.76 -15.57
CA MET A 1 15.25 -24.72 -15.67
C MET A 1 14.70 -24.18 -14.36
N PRO A 2 14.01 -23.03 -14.33
CA PRO A 2 13.38 -22.58 -13.11
C PRO A 2 12.01 -23.26 -12.99
N LEU A 3 11.90 -24.13 -12.00
CA LEU A 3 10.67 -24.73 -11.51
C LEU A 3 9.84 -23.66 -10.80
N PHE A 4 9.10 -22.85 -11.57
CA PHE A 4 7.77 -22.47 -11.11
C PHE A 4 6.95 -23.75 -11.10
N GLY A 5 6.80 -24.35 -9.91
CA GLY A 5 5.84 -25.43 -9.71
C GLY A 5 4.49 -25.00 -10.28
N LYS A 6 3.87 -25.88 -11.07
CA LYS A 6 2.60 -25.65 -11.79
C LYS A 6 1.66 -24.69 -11.03
N SER A 7 1.44 -23.49 -11.60
CA SER A 7 0.41 -22.47 -11.28
C SER A 7 0.72 -21.28 -10.35
N SER A 8 1.97 -20.82 -10.17
CA SER A 8 2.16 -19.50 -9.55
C SER A 8 1.87 -18.37 -10.55
N LYS A 9 0.89 -17.51 -10.25
CA LYS A 9 0.54 -16.34 -11.07
C LYS A 9 1.74 -15.42 -11.30
N GLY A 10 1.90 -14.93 -12.53
CA GLY A 10 2.93 -13.93 -12.85
C GLY A 10 2.61 -12.53 -12.28
N PRO A 11 3.56 -11.57 -12.31
CA PRO A 11 3.36 -10.22 -11.78
C PRO A 11 2.07 -9.53 -12.28
N ALA A 12 1.87 -9.45 -13.59
CA ALA A 12 0.69 -8.85 -14.20
C ALA A 12 -0.62 -9.55 -13.79
N GLU A 13 -0.61 -10.88 -13.68
CA GLU A 13 -1.77 -11.65 -13.25
C GLU A 13 -2.10 -11.42 -11.77
N LEU A 14 -1.09 -11.23 -10.92
CA LEU A 14 -1.28 -10.87 -9.51
C LEU A 14 -1.89 -9.48 -9.38
N VAL A 15 -1.40 -8.49 -10.12
CA VAL A 15 -1.94 -7.12 -10.11
C VAL A 15 -3.38 -7.10 -10.60
N LYS A 16 -3.66 -7.82 -11.70
CA LYS A 16 -5.02 -7.98 -12.21
C LYS A 16 -5.94 -8.66 -11.19
N ALA A 17 -5.53 -9.80 -10.64
CA ALA A 17 -6.32 -10.54 -9.66
C ALA A 17 -6.59 -9.73 -8.39
N LEU A 18 -5.63 -8.92 -7.93
CA LEU A 18 -5.81 -8.02 -6.80
C LEU A 18 -6.91 -6.99 -7.08
N LYS A 19 -6.84 -6.31 -8.23
CA LYS A 19 -7.83 -5.28 -8.60
C LYS A 19 -9.22 -5.87 -8.78
N GLU A 20 -9.31 -7.00 -9.46
CA GLU A 20 -10.57 -7.73 -9.65
C GLU A 20 -11.13 -8.20 -8.30
N GLY A 21 -10.30 -8.78 -7.43
CA GLY A 21 -10.72 -9.23 -6.11
C GLY A 21 -11.29 -8.11 -5.25
N ILE A 22 -10.62 -6.95 -5.17
CA ILE A 22 -11.12 -5.79 -4.42
C ILE A 22 -12.44 -5.27 -4.99
N ASN A 23 -12.58 -5.20 -6.32
CA ASN A 23 -13.85 -4.82 -6.95
C ASN A 23 -14.97 -5.83 -6.63
N GLN A 24 -14.66 -7.12 -6.53
CA GLN A 24 -15.63 -8.14 -6.12
C GLN A 24 -16.03 -8.01 -4.65
N VAL A 25 -15.11 -7.59 -3.76
CA VAL A 25 -15.43 -7.29 -2.35
C VAL A 25 -16.45 -6.16 -2.26
N GLU A 26 -16.28 -5.10 -3.06
CA GLU A 26 -17.24 -3.99 -3.13
C GLU A 26 -18.58 -4.44 -3.74
N LEU A 27 -18.55 -5.17 -4.86
CA LEU A 27 -19.76 -5.63 -5.53
C LEU A 27 -20.64 -6.54 -4.65
N HIS A 28 -20.00 -7.39 -3.85
CA HIS A 28 -20.67 -8.40 -3.02
C HIS A 28 -20.73 -8.01 -1.54
N GLU A 29 -20.71 -6.71 -1.22
CA GLU A 29 -20.74 -6.21 0.17
C GLU A 29 -21.92 -6.76 1.00
N SER A 30 -23.06 -7.05 0.34
CA SER A 30 -24.26 -7.62 0.96
C SER A 30 -24.38 -9.16 0.84
N GLU A 31 -23.42 -9.84 0.20
CA GLU A 31 -23.43 -11.28 -0.04
C GLU A 31 -22.23 -11.97 0.66
N PRO A 32 -22.33 -12.34 1.96
CA PRO A 32 -21.19 -12.75 2.78
C PRO A 32 -20.33 -13.86 2.16
N LYS A 33 -20.95 -14.93 1.64
CA LYS A 33 -20.20 -16.05 1.04
C LYS A 33 -19.39 -15.65 -0.20
N LYS A 34 -19.87 -14.70 -1.00
CA LYS A 34 -19.15 -14.21 -2.19
C LYS A 34 -18.07 -13.21 -1.78
N LYS A 35 -18.36 -12.34 -0.81
CA LYS A 35 -17.41 -11.42 -0.21
C LYS A 35 -16.20 -12.16 0.39
N ASP A 36 -16.45 -13.20 1.18
CA ASP A 36 -15.39 -13.99 1.82
C ASP A 36 -14.47 -14.64 0.77
N LYS A 37 -15.05 -15.15 -0.32
CA LYS A 37 -14.28 -15.68 -1.45
C LYS A 37 -13.43 -14.60 -2.13
N ALA A 38 -13.99 -13.41 -2.34
CA ALA A 38 -13.25 -12.29 -2.92
C ALA A 38 -12.10 -11.82 -2.01
N LEU A 39 -12.31 -11.78 -0.70
CA LEU A 39 -11.28 -11.47 0.30
C LEU A 39 -10.15 -12.51 0.31
N GLU A 40 -10.47 -13.79 0.16
CA GLU A 40 -9.49 -14.87 0.01
C GLU A 40 -8.64 -14.69 -1.27
N GLU A 41 -9.25 -14.30 -2.37
CA GLU A 41 -8.55 -14.02 -3.64
C GLU A 41 -7.62 -12.81 -3.53
N VAL A 42 -8.05 -11.74 -2.85
CA VAL A 42 -7.21 -10.57 -2.53
C VAL A 42 -6.01 -10.99 -1.69
N SER A 43 -6.24 -11.77 -0.62
CA SER A 43 -5.18 -12.24 0.28
C SER A 43 -4.15 -13.11 -0.46
N LYS A 44 -4.60 -14.00 -1.35
CA LYS A 44 -3.70 -14.81 -2.20
C LYS A 44 -2.87 -13.95 -3.16
N ALA A 45 -3.48 -12.93 -3.77
CA ALA A 45 -2.78 -12.03 -4.67
C ALA A 45 -1.70 -11.21 -3.93
N LEU A 46 -2.04 -10.63 -2.77
CA LEU A 46 -1.10 -9.89 -1.93
C LEU A 46 0.05 -10.78 -1.43
N SER A 47 -0.25 -12.00 -0.99
CA SER A 47 0.77 -12.97 -0.59
C SER A 47 1.72 -13.30 -1.76
N GLY A 48 1.20 -13.49 -2.97
CA GLY A 48 2.01 -13.71 -4.17
C GLY A 48 2.93 -12.52 -4.49
N MET A 49 2.42 -11.29 -4.35
CA MET A 49 3.24 -10.09 -4.51
C MET A 49 4.34 -9.99 -3.45
N LYS A 50 4.04 -10.32 -2.19
CA LYS A 50 5.05 -10.34 -1.12
C LYS A 50 6.16 -11.34 -1.42
N VAL A 51 5.83 -12.54 -1.90
CA VAL A 51 6.87 -13.54 -2.27
C VAL A 51 7.77 -13.00 -3.38
N ILE A 52 7.23 -12.27 -4.36
CA ILE A 52 8.07 -11.62 -5.39
C ILE A 52 8.99 -10.56 -4.78
N LEU A 53 8.49 -9.73 -3.84
CA LEU A 53 9.23 -8.59 -3.29
C LEU A 53 10.23 -8.95 -2.19
N TYR A 54 9.92 -9.97 -1.38
CA TYR A 54 10.70 -10.37 -0.19
C TYR A 54 11.39 -11.72 -0.36
N GLY A 55 11.03 -12.49 -1.38
CA GLY A 55 11.50 -13.86 -1.56
C GLY A 55 10.69 -14.85 -0.73
N SER A 56 11.14 -16.10 -0.73
CA SER A 56 10.64 -17.16 0.14
C SER A 56 11.75 -17.63 1.07
N HIS A 57 11.47 -18.58 1.97
CA HIS A 57 12.47 -19.11 2.91
C HIS A 57 13.72 -19.67 2.22
N ASP A 58 13.59 -20.13 0.98
CA ASP A 58 14.65 -20.82 0.24
C ASP A 58 15.17 -20.04 -0.98
N GLN A 59 14.55 -18.89 -1.31
CA GLN A 59 14.86 -18.15 -2.55
C GLN A 59 14.78 -16.64 -2.35
N GLU A 60 15.87 -15.95 -2.72
CA GLU A 60 15.91 -14.49 -2.76
C GLU A 60 15.00 -13.92 -3.87
N PRO A 61 14.51 -12.67 -3.69
CA PRO A 61 13.77 -11.96 -4.73
C PRO A 61 14.54 -11.90 -6.05
N GLN A 62 13.91 -12.34 -7.12
CA GLN A 62 14.49 -12.21 -8.46
C GLN A 62 14.23 -10.81 -9.02
N ALA A 63 15.31 -10.05 -9.28
CA ALA A 63 15.25 -8.65 -9.68
C ALA A 63 14.37 -8.37 -10.91
N GLU A 64 14.30 -9.32 -11.86
CA GLU A 64 13.44 -9.24 -13.04
C GLU A 64 11.95 -9.22 -12.65
N TYR A 65 11.52 -10.14 -11.78
CA TYR A 65 10.13 -10.23 -11.34
C TYR A 65 9.73 -9.04 -10.47
N VAL A 66 10.61 -8.56 -9.59
CA VAL A 66 10.40 -7.33 -8.82
C VAL A 66 10.23 -6.12 -9.75
N THR A 67 11.07 -6.02 -10.79
CA THR A 67 10.97 -4.94 -11.77
C THR A 67 9.64 -5.00 -12.52
N LYS A 68 9.25 -6.18 -12.99
CA LYS A 68 8.00 -6.38 -13.71
C LYS A 68 6.78 -6.06 -12.83
N LEU A 69 6.76 -6.55 -11.59
CA LEU A 69 5.68 -6.25 -10.64
C LEU A 69 5.57 -4.74 -10.37
N ALA A 70 6.69 -4.05 -10.16
CA ALA A 70 6.68 -2.62 -9.95
C ALA A 70 6.11 -1.86 -11.16
N VAL A 71 6.53 -2.20 -12.38
CA VAL A 71 6.00 -1.61 -13.62
C VAL A 71 4.49 -1.85 -13.73
N ASP A 72 4.04 -3.09 -13.59
CA ASP A 72 2.62 -3.44 -13.67
C ASP A 72 1.78 -2.67 -12.63
N ILE A 73 2.30 -2.51 -11.41
CA ILE A 73 1.66 -1.72 -10.35
C ILE A 73 1.53 -0.23 -10.73
N TYR A 74 2.56 0.35 -11.35
CA TYR A 74 2.54 1.76 -11.74
C TYR A 74 1.59 2.02 -12.91
N GLU A 75 1.70 1.22 -13.97
CA GLU A 75 0.91 1.35 -15.20
C GLU A 75 -0.58 1.12 -14.97
N THR A 76 -0.93 0.19 -14.07
CA THR A 76 -2.33 -0.10 -13.75
C THR A 76 -2.89 0.76 -12.61
N HIS A 77 -2.07 1.67 -12.05
CA HIS A 77 -2.42 2.47 -10.87
C HIS A 77 -2.93 1.62 -9.68
N ALA A 78 -2.26 0.50 -9.40
CA ALA A 78 -2.64 -0.40 -8.33
C ALA A 78 -2.37 0.20 -6.93
N LEU A 79 -1.30 0.98 -6.74
CA LEU A 79 -1.01 1.66 -5.46
C LEU A 79 -2.15 2.55 -4.96
N PRO A 80 -2.62 3.57 -5.70
CA PRO A 80 -3.72 4.42 -5.23
C PRO A 80 -5.01 3.62 -5.02
N PHE A 81 -5.26 2.63 -5.89
CA PHE A 81 -6.43 1.76 -5.78
C PHE A 81 -6.43 0.92 -4.50
N MET A 82 -5.28 0.37 -4.10
CA MET A 82 -5.13 -0.35 -2.83
C MET A 82 -5.35 0.56 -1.63
N VAL A 83 -4.76 1.76 -1.63
CA VAL A 83 -4.90 2.72 -0.52
C VAL A 83 -6.35 3.18 -0.36
N GLN A 84 -7.03 3.50 -1.47
CA GLN A 84 -8.43 3.91 -1.46
C GLN A 84 -9.37 2.83 -0.91
N ASN A 85 -9.10 1.56 -1.21
CA ASN A 85 -9.94 0.43 -0.81
C ASN A 85 -9.44 -0.32 0.43
N LEU A 86 -8.46 0.24 1.16
CA LEU A 86 -7.82 -0.44 2.30
C LEU A 86 -8.82 -0.84 3.39
N HIS A 87 -9.89 -0.06 3.59
CA HIS A 87 -10.93 -0.35 4.58
C HIS A 87 -11.79 -1.58 4.22
N ARG A 88 -11.84 -1.98 2.95
CA ARG A 88 -12.67 -3.09 2.46
C ARG A 88 -12.04 -4.47 2.66
N ILE A 89 -10.72 -4.54 2.88
CA ILE A 89 -9.98 -5.81 2.95
C ILE A 89 -9.70 -6.24 4.40
N ASP A 90 -9.33 -7.49 4.57
CA ASP A 90 -9.09 -8.10 5.89
C ASP A 90 -7.90 -7.49 6.62
N PHE A 91 -7.89 -7.66 7.95
CA PHE A 91 -6.85 -7.11 8.82
C PHE A 91 -5.42 -7.47 8.39
N GLU A 92 -5.17 -8.73 8.02
CA GLU A 92 -3.85 -9.16 7.56
C GLU A 92 -3.53 -8.61 6.17
N ALA A 93 -4.52 -8.56 5.28
CA ALA A 93 -4.37 -7.97 3.96
C ALA A 93 -4.02 -6.47 4.02
N LYS A 94 -4.55 -5.73 5.01
CA LYS A 94 -4.18 -4.31 5.27
C LYS A 94 -2.68 -4.16 5.57
N LYS A 95 -2.11 -5.07 6.38
CA LYS A 95 -0.67 -5.08 6.68
C LYS A 95 0.15 -5.41 5.43
N ASP A 96 -0.30 -6.36 4.64
CA ASP A 96 0.37 -6.76 3.41
C ASP A 96 0.46 -5.61 2.41
N VAL A 97 -0.63 -4.84 2.25
CA VAL A 97 -0.63 -3.61 1.44
C VAL A 97 0.42 -2.62 1.95
N ALA A 98 0.50 -2.37 3.25
CA ALA A 98 1.49 -1.46 3.82
C ALA A 98 2.92 -1.95 3.59
N GLN A 99 3.17 -3.26 3.72
CA GLN A 99 4.47 -3.87 3.45
C GLN A 99 4.87 -3.78 1.98
N ILE A 100 3.93 -4.04 1.05
CA ILE A 100 4.17 -3.92 -0.40
C ILE A 100 4.45 -2.46 -0.76
N TYR A 101 3.63 -1.52 -0.27
CA TYR A 101 3.81 -0.09 -0.49
C TYR A 101 5.19 0.38 -0.04
N ASN A 102 5.59 0.05 1.21
CA ASN A 102 6.87 0.48 1.77
C ASN A 102 8.06 -0.17 1.06
N ASN A 103 7.94 -1.44 0.63
CA ASN A 103 8.99 -2.10 -0.14
C ASN A 103 9.25 -1.40 -1.47
N LEU A 104 8.18 -1.10 -2.21
CA LEU A 104 8.28 -0.37 -3.47
C LEU A 104 8.85 1.03 -3.25
N LEU A 105 8.35 1.76 -2.25
CA LEU A 105 8.80 3.10 -1.94
C LEU A 105 10.30 3.20 -1.65
N ARG A 106 10.86 2.20 -0.95
CA ARG A 106 12.30 2.09 -0.65
C ARG A 106 13.15 1.63 -1.83
N ARG A 107 12.55 1.20 -2.94
CA ARG A 107 13.26 0.65 -4.08
C ARG A 107 14.11 1.73 -4.76
N VAL A 108 15.36 1.39 -5.05
CA VAL A 108 16.33 2.25 -5.72
C VAL A 108 16.82 1.57 -7.01
N ILE A 109 16.88 2.31 -8.11
CA ILE A 109 17.51 1.88 -9.36
C ILE A 109 18.57 2.92 -9.73
N GLY A 110 19.85 2.56 -9.58
CA GLY A 110 20.95 3.52 -9.68
C GLY A 110 20.84 4.57 -8.57
N THR A 111 20.56 5.82 -8.94
CA THR A 111 20.34 6.94 -8.01
C THR A 111 18.86 7.37 -7.92
N ARG A 112 17.98 6.66 -8.61
CA ARG A 112 16.55 7.02 -8.73
C ARG A 112 15.69 6.23 -7.76
N HIS A 113 14.59 6.85 -7.35
CA HIS A 113 13.54 6.25 -6.53
C HIS A 113 12.25 6.14 -7.35
N PRO A 114 12.03 5.06 -8.11
CA PRO A 114 10.96 5.00 -9.10
C PRO A 114 9.56 5.22 -8.51
N THR A 115 9.28 4.69 -7.32
CA THR A 115 7.98 4.88 -6.66
C THR A 115 7.78 6.31 -6.16
N VAL A 116 8.84 6.96 -5.68
CA VAL A 116 8.79 8.37 -5.27
C VAL A 116 8.49 9.25 -6.49
N GLU A 117 9.19 9.02 -7.59
CA GLU A 117 8.96 9.72 -8.85
C GLU A 117 7.55 9.49 -9.40
N TYR A 118 7.03 8.26 -9.31
CA TYR A 118 5.65 7.91 -9.68
C TYR A 118 4.62 8.66 -8.85
N ILE A 119 4.77 8.68 -7.52
CA ILE A 119 3.85 9.41 -6.64
C ILE A 119 3.92 10.90 -6.96
N LEU A 120 5.11 11.47 -7.09
CA LEU A 120 5.31 12.89 -7.37
C LEU A 120 4.71 13.32 -8.71
N SER A 121 4.92 12.53 -9.77
CA SER A 121 4.60 12.94 -11.14
C SER A 121 3.21 12.52 -11.61
N SER A 122 2.66 11.44 -11.04
CA SER A 122 1.45 10.81 -11.57
C SER A 122 0.36 10.58 -10.54
N LYS A 123 0.72 10.35 -9.26
CA LYS A 123 -0.23 9.96 -8.21
C LYS A 123 -0.03 10.64 -6.85
N PRO A 124 0.03 11.99 -6.78
CA PRO A 124 0.19 12.70 -5.51
C PRO A 124 -1.01 12.51 -4.57
N GLU A 125 -2.20 12.18 -5.11
CA GLU A 125 -3.42 11.94 -4.34
C GLU A 125 -3.28 10.80 -3.32
N ILE A 126 -2.32 9.88 -3.50
CA ILE A 126 -2.02 8.82 -2.55
C ILE A 126 -1.70 9.40 -1.18
N LEU A 127 -0.91 10.47 -1.13
CA LEU A 127 -0.49 11.09 0.13
C LEU A 127 -1.69 11.68 0.87
N ILE A 128 -2.63 12.27 0.12
CA ILE A 128 -3.86 12.84 0.67
C ILE A 128 -4.79 11.74 1.20
N LEU A 129 -4.92 10.62 0.49
CA LEU A 129 -5.66 9.45 0.95
C LEU A 129 -5.06 8.89 2.25
N LEU A 130 -3.73 8.82 2.35
CA LEU A 130 -3.05 8.36 3.56
C LEU A 130 -3.29 9.29 4.76
N VAL A 131 -3.29 10.61 4.56
CA VAL A 131 -3.61 11.59 5.62
C VAL A 131 -5.07 11.44 6.07
N LYS A 132 -6.01 11.33 5.14
CA LYS A 132 -7.44 11.10 5.44
C LYS A 132 -7.70 9.73 6.07
N GLY A 133 -6.80 8.77 5.89
CA GLY A 133 -6.88 7.45 6.49
C GLY A 133 -6.95 7.47 8.03
N TYR A 134 -6.45 8.52 8.70
CA TYR A 134 -6.60 8.69 10.15
C TYR A 134 -8.06 8.88 10.60
N GLU A 135 -8.96 9.29 9.72
CA GLU A 135 -10.40 9.41 10.01
C GLU A 135 -11.08 8.04 10.18
N ASN A 136 -10.47 6.97 9.65
CA ASN A 136 -10.98 5.61 9.77
C ASN A 136 -10.11 4.78 10.73
N HIS A 137 -10.67 4.47 11.90
CA HIS A 137 -9.96 3.75 12.97
C HIS A 137 -9.39 2.39 12.54
N GLU A 138 -10.02 1.68 11.60
CA GLU A 138 -9.56 0.35 11.19
C GLU A 138 -8.29 0.38 10.32
N ILE A 139 -8.02 1.50 9.65
CA ILE A 139 -6.90 1.64 8.73
C ILE A 139 -5.89 2.70 9.16
N ALA A 140 -6.21 3.56 10.13
CA ALA A 140 -5.39 4.69 10.56
C ALA A 140 -3.91 4.32 10.76
N LEU A 141 -3.62 3.23 11.50
CA LEU A 141 -2.25 2.80 11.75
C LEU A 141 -1.52 2.30 10.49
N ASN A 142 -2.24 1.63 9.57
CA ASN A 142 -1.67 1.21 8.29
C ASN A 142 -1.36 2.43 7.41
N CYS A 143 -2.27 3.41 7.38
CA CYS A 143 -2.08 4.66 6.68
C CYS A 143 -0.91 5.47 7.27
N GLY A 144 -0.79 5.53 8.60
CA GLY A 144 0.34 6.16 9.29
C GLY A 144 1.68 5.51 8.97
N LEU A 145 1.74 4.16 8.93
CA LEU A 145 2.96 3.43 8.55
C LEU A 145 3.42 3.76 7.12
N MET A 146 2.49 3.78 6.17
CA MET A 146 2.80 4.13 4.78
C MET A 146 3.19 5.60 4.65
N LEU A 147 2.42 6.51 5.26
CA LEU A 147 2.66 7.95 5.20
C LEU A 147 4.02 8.34 5.79
N ARG A 148 4.37 7.76 6.95
CA ARG A 148 5.68 8.01 7.58
C ARG A 148 6.85 7.51 6.75
N GLU A 149 6.66 6.49 5.91
CA GLU A 149 7.69 6.08 4.96
C GLU A 149 7.75 7.08 3.80
N SER A 150 6.60 7.52 3.27
CA SER A 150 6.53 8.52 2.19
C SER A 150 7.24 9.82 2.56
N ILE A 151 6.98 10.37 3.74
CA ILE A 151 7.55 11.66 4.17
C ILE A 151 9.03 11.60 4.59
N ARG A 152 9.68 10.43 4.48
CA ARG A 152 11.16 10.36 4.52
C ARG A 152 11.80 10.94 3.27
N HIS A 153 11.04 11.02 2.18
CA HIS A 153 11.47 11.63 0.93
C HIS A 153 10.98 13.08 0.92
N GLU A 154 11.93 14.01 0.92
CA GLU A 154 11.67 15.46 0.93
C GLU A 154 10.60 15.91 -0.09
N PRO A 155 10.61 15.45 -1.36
CA PRO A 155 9.59 15.86 -2.32
C PRO A 155 8.16 15.46 -1.93
N LEU A 156 7.98 14.31 -1.28
CA LEU A 156 6.66 13.83 -0.85
C LEU A 156 6.23 14.52 0.45
N ALA A 157 7.17 14.75 1.37
CA ALA A 157 6.92 15.52 2.58
C ALA A 157 6.41 16.93 2.25
N LYS A 158 6.99 17.57 1.23
CA LYS A 158 6.55 18.88 0.74
C LYS A 158 5.08 18.88 0.30
N ILE A 159 4.65 17.88 -0.48
CA ILE A 159 3.25 17.75 -0.92
C ILE A 159 2.30 17.66 0.29
N VAL A 160 2.67 16.85 1.29
CA VAL A 160 1.84 16.70 2.50
C VAL A 160 1.78 18.01 3.27
N LEU A 161 2.91 18.70 3.47
CA LEU A 161 2.99 19.92 4.26
C LEU A 161 2.26 21.10 3.61
N GLU A 162 2.28 21.20 2.29
CA GLU A 162 1.61 22.27 1.52
C GLU A 162 0.11 22.00 1.32
N SER A 163 -0.35 20.78 1.61
CA SER A 163 -1.75 20.39 1.47
C SER A 163 -2.61 20.94 2.63
N PRO A 164 -3.85 21.40 2.37
CA PRO A 164 -4.80 21.78 3.42
C PRO A 164 -5.09 20.64 4.41
N GLU A 165 -5.03 19.39 3.96
CA GLU A 165 -5.22 18.21 4.80
C GLU A 165 -4.16 18.07 5.91
N PHE A 166 -3.00 18.71 5.78
CA PHE A 166 -1.99 18.75 6.85
C PHE A 166 -2.59 19.25 8.17
N TYR A 167 -3.45 20.26 8.12
CA TYR A 167 -4.05 20.84 9.32
C TYR A 167 -5.00 19.88 10.04
N ASN A 168 -5.43 18.78 9.41
CA ASN A 168 -6.20 17.76 10.11
C ASN A 168 -5.37 17.03 11.17
N PHE A 169 -4.03 17.04 11.10
CA PHE A 169 -3.19 16.46 12.15
C PHE A 169 -3.42 17.10 13.53
N PHE A 170 -3.74 18.40 13.60
CA PHE A 170 -4.10 19.04 14.87
C PHE A 170 -5.33 18.40 15.52
N LYS A 171 -6.25 17.86 14.73
CA LYS A 171 -7.40 17.09 15.23
C LYS A 171 -7.00 15.65 15.53
N TYR A 172 -6.21 15.02 14.66
CA TYR A 172 -5.83 13.62 14.81
C TYR A 172 -5.00 13.36 16.07
N VAL A 173 -4.11 14.28 16.45
CA VAL A 173 -3.31 14.16 17.69
C VAL A 173 -4.13 14.31 18.97
N GLU A 174 -5.36 14.81 18.87
CA GLU A 174 -6.30 14.98 19.99
C GLU A 174 -7.39 13.89 20.04
N MET A 175 -7.30 12.87 19.18
CA MET A 175 -8.28 11.78 19.17
C MET A 175 -8.28 11.01 20.50
N SER A 176 -9.46 10.58 20.94
CA SER A 176 -9.62 9.79 22.17
C SER A 176 -8.96 8.41 22.10
N THR A 177 -8.76 7.89 20.89
CA THR A 177 -8.05 6.62 20.65
C THR A 177 -6.55 6.84 20.74
N PHE A 178 -5.96 6.52 21.90
CA PHE A 178 -4.56 6.79 22.22
C PHE A 178 -3.58 6.32 21.13
N ASP A 179 -3.73 5.10 20.62
CA ASP A 179 -2.82 4.56 19.61
C ASP A 179 -2.82 5.38 18.32
N ILE A 180 -4.00 5.82 17.88
CA ILE A 180 -4.15 6.64 16.67
C ILE A 180 -3.58 8.04 16.90
N ALA A 181 -3.90 8.67 18.04
CA ALA A 181 -3.39 9.99 18.39
C ALA A 181 -1.86 10.02 18.50
N SER A 182 -1.28 9.01 19.16
CA SER A 182 0.17 8.82 19.29
C SER A 182 0.84 8.56 17.94
N ASP A 183 0.22 7.77 17.07
CA ASP A 183 0.70 7.50 15.72
C ASP A 183 0.64 8.76 14.83
N ALA A 184 -0.45 9.52 14.89
CA ALA A 184 -0.61 10.82 14.22
C ALA A 184 0.45 11.82 14.69
N PHE A 185 0.70 11.88 15.99
CA PHE A 185 1.74 12.74 16.57
C PHE A 185 3.14 12.33 16.09
N SER A 186 3.39 11.04 15.99
CA SER A 186 4.65 10.51 15.46
C SER A 186 4.88 10.85 13.99
N THR A 187 3.81 10.99 13.21
CA THR A 187 3.83 11.43 11.81
C THR A 187 4.01 12.96 11.72
N PHE A 188 3.35 13.72 12.59
CA PHE A 188 3.44 15.18 12.65
C PHE A 188 4.82 15.68 13.11
N LYS A 189 5.50 14.92 13.98
CA LYS A 189 6.77 15.32 14.57
C LYS A 189 7.94 15.23 13.58
N VAL A 190 8.64 16.35 13.38
CA VAL A 190 9.94 16.37 12.69
C VAL A 190 10.97 15.63 13.55
N ARG A 191 11.54 14.55 13.02
CA ARG A 191 12.71 13.91 13.64
C ARG A 191 13.94 14.76 13.31
N LYS A 192 14.57 15.31 14.36
CA LYS A 192 15.90 15.94 14.27
C LYS A 192 16.96 14.88 14.00
#